data_AF-A0A4Y7U1A1-F1
#
_entry.id   AF-A0A4Y7U1A1-F1
#
_cell.length_a   1.000
_cell.length_b   1.000
_cell.length_c   1.000
_cell.angle_alpha   90.00
_cell.angle_beta   90.00
_cell.angle_gamma   90.00
#
_symmetry.space_group_name_H-M   'P 1'
#
loop_
_entity.id
_entity.type
_entity.pdbx_description
1 polymer ?
#
loop_
_entity_poly.entity_id
_entity_poly.type
_entity_poly.pdbx_seq_one_letter_code
_entity_poly.pdbx_strand_id
1 'polypeptide(L)'
;MPRARTAAMGVAFRKAEPQSLRIGHASLSRVRCAPYDLNRTISVTSSPTSPKLPSPTTPRSTIARFADRGEDGYYVRIQGNVLVAPKALFEAMKSEVRHALLTTGRGLSLDDPILLRLSITTSQFRYLVHAFKKYPSLDIKKLPLDQLFSTAELSFQFGISQLQRWSVETAVVVLNSSRTPLRSASSEIFARALRIAHIYGHVSLSSSIQAKWLTRLHWRELPSVPAILFADRYELRNLLGHAYYIHLVEVTEAKIPCSPEENCTTDGSQSLAHISEYCRVPPSASSPLTPTQRTHLLAGYYSLTAYWKRLRVSPPPFQRYHRCTNHDRCLAVWQLRWTVACSQPCPPAIPEVDVLRRLKWVENWLRSDELMTACMESGCWEGAVSCVGSVRDEVVRNLGHHFDLG
;
A
#
# COMPACT_ATOMS: atom_id res chain seq x y z
N MET A 1 -46.96 -46.46 -26.79
CA MET A 1 -46.06 -46.01 -25.71
C MET A 1 -44.88 -45.23 -26.31
N PRO A 2 -44.94 -43.89 -26.38
CA PRO A 2 -43.78 -43.07 -26.75
C PRO A 2 -43.11 -42.51 -25.49
N ARG A 3 -41.76 -42.60 -25.43
CA ARG A 3 -40.94 -42.05 -24.35
C ARG A 3 -40.58 -40.59 -24.62
N ALA A 4 -40.72 -39.78 -23.58
CA ALA A 4 -40.48 -38.35 -23.55
C ALA A 4 -39.00 -37.98 -23.76
N ARG A 5 -38.80 -36.86 -24.45
CA ARG A 5 -37.52 -36.14 -24.60
C ARG A 5 -37.28 -35.25 -23.38
N THR A 6 -36.12 -35.37 -22.75
CA THR A 6 -35.60 -34.40 -21.78
C THR A 6 -34.50 -33.58 -22.45
N ALA A 7 -34.71 -32.27 -22.56
CA ALA A 7 -33.73 -31.32 -23.08
C ALA A 7 -32.80 -30.87 -21.95
N ALA A 8 -31.49 -31.05 -22.13
CA ALA A 8 -30.46 -30.47 -21.27
C ALA A 8 -29.90 -29.20 -21.94
N MET A 9 -30.09 -28.05 -21.29
CA MET A 9 -29.43 -26.80 -21.66
C MET A 9 -27.97 -26.86 -21.20
N GLY A 10 -27.04 -26.96 -22.16
CA GLY A 10 -25.61 -26.76 -21.92
C GLY A 10 -25.28 -25.27 -21.83
N VAL A 11 -24.89 -24.81 -20.64
CA VAL A 11 -24.28 -23.49 -20.44
C VAL A 11 -22.79 -23.61 -20.74
N ALA A 12 -22.35 -23.01 -21.85
CA ALA A 12 -20.94 -22.94 -22.20
C ALA A 12 -20.21 -21.93 -21.30
N PHE A 13 -19.38 -22.43 -20.39
CA PHE A 13 -18.37 -21.62 -19.70
C PHE A 13 -17.26 -21.27 -20.69
N ARG A 14 -17.21 -20.01 -21.14
CA ARG A 14 -16.04 -19.47 -21.83
C ARG A 14 -14.90 -19.36 -20.80
N LYS A 15 -13.81 -20.10 -21.03
CA LYS A 15 -12.51 -19.85 -20.38
C LYS A 15 -12.09 -18.42 -20.73
N ALA A 16 -12.06 -17.54 -19.73
CA ALA A 16 -11.41 -16.25 -19.85
C ALA A 16 -9.89 -16.48 -19.84
N GLU A 17 -9.20 -15.98 -20.87
CA GLU A 17 -7.74 -15.90 -20.90
C GLU A 17 -7.24 -15.03 -19.74
N PRO A 18 -6.15 -15.44 -19.05
CA PRO A 18 -5.53 -14.59 -18.05
C PRO A 18 -4.88 -13.39 -18.74
N GLN A 19 -5.50 -12.22 -18.60
CA GLN A 19 -4.84 -10.95 -18.90
C GLN A 19 -3.66 -10.81 -17.94
N SER A 20 -2.45 -11.02 -18.45
CA SER A 20 -1.22 -10.71 -17.73
C SER A 20 -1.25 -9.22 -17.38
N LEU A 21 -1.45 -8.92 -16.10
CA LEU A 21 -1.18 -7.60 -15.53
C LEU A 21 0.31 -7.32 -15.75
N ARG A 22 0.63 -6.62 -16.85
CA ARG A 22 1.89 -5.92 -16.98
C ARG A 22 1.89 -4.85 -15.89
N ILE A 23 2.42 -5.21 -14.72
CA ILE A 23 2.98 -4.23 -13.81
C ILE A 23 4.01 -3.50 -14.65
N GLY A 24 3.70 -2.27 -15.05
CA GLY A 24 4.66 -1.42 -15.73
C GLY A 24 5.90 -1.40 -14.85
N HIS A 25 6.98 -2.03 -15.32
CA HIS A 25 8.28 -1.85 -14.75
C HIS A 25 8.54 -0.35 -14.80
N ALA A 26 8.33 0.34 -13.68
CA ALA A 26 8.89 1.67 -13.49
C ALA A 26 10.40 1.45 -13.56
N SER A 27 10.96 1.65 -14.74
CA SER A 27 12.40 1.71 -14.93
C SER A 27 12.93 2.71 -13.92
N LEU A 28 13.69 2.24 -12.93
CA LEU A 28 14.42 3.04 -11.95
C LEU A 28 15.59 3.81 -12.61
N SER A 29 15.41 4.25 -13.85
CA SER A 29 16.36 5.07 -14.59
C SER A 29 16.24 6.52 -14.14
N ARG A 30 17.17 6.89 -13.25
CA ARG A 30 17.69 8.23 -12.95
C ARG A 30 16.68 9.39 -13.08
N VAL A 31 15.86 9.58 -12.04
CA VAL A 31 15.62 10.96 -11.57
C VAL A 31 16.83 11.32 -10.72
N ARG A 32 17.60 12.34 -11.12
CA ARG A 32 18.66 12.90 -10.28
C ARG A 32 18.00 13.54 -9.07
N CYS A 33 17.89 12.80 -7.97
CA CYS A 33 17.66 13.41 -6.67
C CYS A 33 18.98 14.10 -6.26
N ALA A 34 18.90 15.40 -5.97
CA ALA A 34 20.00 16.15 -5.36
C ALA A 34 20.42 15.47 -4.02
N PRO A 35 21.70 15.56 -3.62
CA PRO A 35 22.15 15.02 -2.35
C PRO A 35 21.35 15.68 -1.20
N TYR A 36 20.66 14.84 -0.43
CA TYR A 36 19.97 15.25 0.79
C TYR A 36 21.01 15.40 1.91
N ASP A 37 21.05 16.59 2.50
CA ASP A 37 21.86 16.93 3.66
C ASP A 37 21.28 16.24 4.90
N LEU A 38 22.02 15.29 5.47
CA LEU A 38 21.58 14.39 6.56
C LEU A 38 21.60 15.05 7.95
N ASN A 39 21.96 16.33 8.06
CA ASN A 39 22.05 17.05 9.35
C ASN A 39 20.87 17.98 9.65
N ARG A 40 19.74 17.86 8.95
CA ARG A 40 18.54 18.63 9.31
C ARG A 40 17.74 17.93 10.39
N THR A 41 18.07 18.23 11.65
CA THR A 41 17.18 18.04 12.80
C THR A 41 15.81 18.63 12.46
N ILE A 42 14.81 17.77 12.26
CA ILE A 42 13.43 18.19 12.05
C ILE A 42 12.92 18.68 13.39
N SER A 43 13.02 19.98 13.62
CA SER A 43 12.15 20.66 14.57
C SER A 43 10.72 20.41 14.09
N VAL A 44 9.93 19.73 14.92
CA VAL A 44 8.50 19.52 14.72
C VAL A 44 7.82 20.89 14.87
N THR A 45 7.77 21.64 13.78
CA THR A 45 7.01 22.89 13.69
C THR A 45 5.76 22.67 12.84
N SER A 46 4.63 22.85 13.50
CA SER A 46 3.31 23.21 12.96
C SER A 46 2.65 22.26 11.95
N SER A 47 1.54 21.67 12.41
CA SER A 47 0.49 21.02 11.64
C SER A 47 0.14 21.76 10.33
N PRO A 48 -0.16 21.06 9.23
CA PRO A 48 -0.68 21.69 8.02
C PRO A 48 -2.02 22.38 8.33
N THR A 49 -2.11 23.66 8.01
CA THR A 49 -3.31 24.48 8.08
C THR A 49 -4.41 23.81 7.27
N SER A 50 -5.38 23.21 7.96
CA SER A 50 -6.61 22.72 7.35
C SER A 50 -7.29 23.88 6.61
N PRO A 51 -7.91 23.67 5.44
CA PRO A 51 -8.70 24.71 4.79
C PRO A 51 -9.69 25.27 5.80
N LYS A 52 -9.71 26.60 5.98
CA LYS A 52 -10.64 27.31 6.88
C LYS A 52 -12.06 26.85 6.56
N LEU A 53 -12.60 25.94 7.37
CA LEU A 53 -14.04 25.72 7.40
C LEU A 53 -14.69 27.05 7.75
N PRO A 54 -15.87 27.38 7.17
CA PRO A 54 -16.64 28.53 7.60
C PRO A 54 -16.81 28.48 9.13
N SER A 55 -16.58 29.61 9.79
CA SER A 55 -16.73 29.75 11.24
C SER A 55 -18.12 29.25 11.67
N PRO A 56 -18.23 28.59 12.85
CA PRO A 56 -19.49 28.07 13.34
C PRO A 56 -20.46 29.24 13.55
N THR A 57 -21.32 29.44 12.56
CA THR A 57 -22.45 30.35 12.67
C THR A 57 -23.38 29.75 13.71
N THR A 58 -23.90 30.58 14.62
CA THR A 58 -24.81 30.12 15.69
C THR A 58 -25.90 29.23 15.09
N PRO A 59 -26.18 28.04 15.68
CA PRO A 59 -27.02 27.03 15.06
C PRO A 59 -28.40 27.55 14.62
N ARG A 60 -28.93 28.56 15.34
CA ARG A 60 -30.21 29.21 15.01
C ARG A 60 -30.21 29.92 13.64
N SER A 61 -29.12 30.54 13.19
CA SER A 61 -29.14 31.33 11.95
C SER A 61 -29.11 30.47 10.68
N THR A 62 -28.49 29.29 10.74
CA THR A 62 -28.41 28.37 9.59
C THR A 62 -29.72 27.61 9.40
N ILE A 63 -30.41 27.29 10.49
CA ILE A 63 -31.70 26.58 10.46
C ILE A 63 -32.80 27.46 9.88
N ALA A 64 -32.85 28.75 10.25
CA ALA A 64 -33.82 29.71 9.70
C ALA A 64 -33.73 29.82 8.16
N ARG A 65 -32.52 29.80 7.60
CA ARG A 65 -32.30 29.89 6.14
C ARG A 65 -32.77 28.68 5.34
N PHE A 66 -32.95 27.52 5.99
CA PHE A 66 -33.50 26.34 5.34
C PHE A 66 -35.03 26.38 5.30
N ALA A 67 -35.66 26.80 6.40
CA ALA A 67 -37.10 26.97 6.46
C ALA A 67 -37.60 27.98 5.40
N ASP A 68 -36.87 29.08 5.18
CA ASP A 68 -37.22 30.11 4.18
C ASP A 68 -37.19 29.62 2.72
N ARG A 69 -36.51 28.52 2.40
CA ARG A 69 -36.41 28.01 1.02
C ARG A 69 -37.51 27.02 0.64
N GLY A 70 -38.36 26.63 1.60
CA GLY A 70 -39.39 25.61 1.37
C GLY A 70 -38.83 24.25 0.96
N GLU A 71 -37.56 23.94 1.26
CA GLU A 71 -37.00 22.62 0.99
C GLU A 71 -37.49 21.63 2.06
N ASP A 72 -38.28 20.64 1.65
CA ASP A 72 -38.70 19.53 2.51
C ASP A 72 -37.47 18.73 3.01
N GLY A 73 -37.22 18.80 4.32
CA GLY A 73 -36.08 18.15 4.96
C GLY A 73 -36.39 17.64 6.36
N TYR A 74 -35.62 16.66 6.79
CA TYR A 74 -35.63 16.16 8.17
C TYR A 74 -34.55 16.84 9.01
N TYR A 75 -34.89 17.13 10.26
CA TYR A 75 -33.95 17.51 11.30
C TYR A 75 -33.20 16.27 11.80
N VAL A 76 -31.88 16.34 11.83
CA VAL A 76 -30.98 15.23 12.16
C VAL A 76 -29.99 15.69 13.22
N ARG A 77 -29.91 14.99 14.35
CA ARG A 77 -28.95 15.31 15.44
C ARG A 77 -27.76 14.36 15.41
N ILE A 78 -26.55 14.94 15.36
CA ILE A 78 -25.27 14.24 15.32
C ILE A 78 -24.31 14.93 16.28
N GLN A 79 -23.80 14.20 17.28
CA GLN A 79 -22.86 14.73 18.29
C GLN A 79 -23.34 16.07 18.90
N GLY A 80 -24.63 16.17 19.24
CA GLY A 80 -25.26 17.38 19.79
C GLY A 80 -25.59 18.49 18.77
N ASN A 81 -25.14 18.37 17.52
CA ASN A 81 -25.44 19.33 16.46
C ASN A 81 -26.68 18.91 15.69
N VAL A 82 -27.62 19.83 15.46
CA VAL A 82 -28.79 19.59 14.60
C VAL A 82 -28.51 20.12 13.19
N LEU A 83 -28.75 19.28 12.18
CA LEU A 83 -28.61 19.57 10.75
C LEU A 83 -29.93 19.33 10.04
N VAL A 84 -30.11 19.93 8.87
CA VAL A 84 -31.24 19.66 7.98
C VAL A 84 -30.76 18.84 6.78
N ALA A 85 -31.43 17.73 6.50
CA ALA A 85 -31.11 16.85 5.37
C ALA A 85 -32.34 16.64 4.47
N PRO A 86 -32.19 16.58 3.13
CA PRO A 86 -33.31 16.41 2.21
C PRO A 86 -34.08 15.13 2.49
N LYS A 87 -35.42 15.18 2.41
CA LYS A 87 -36.26 13.98 2.56
C LYS A 87 -35.87 12.87 1.56
N ALA A 88 -35.58 13.26 0.32
CA ALA A 88 -35.11 12.36 -0.74
C ALA A 88 -33.84 11.56 -0.38
N LEU A 89 -32.97 12.09 0.48
CA LEU A 89 -31.79 11.36 0.97
C LEU A 89 -32.19 10.10 1.73
N PHE A 90 -33.20 10.21 2.60
CA PHE A 90 -33.71 9.10 3.41
C PHE A 90 -34.54 8.14 2.59
N GLU A 91 -35.28 8.64 1.60
CA GLU A 91 -36.01 7.81 0.64
C GLU A 91 -35.07 6.97 -0.21
N ALA A 92 -33.87 7.47 -0.52
CA ALA A 92 -32.82 6.75 -1.24
C ALA A 92 -32.05 5.74 -0.38
N MET A 93 -32.24 5.71 0.94
CA MET A 93 -31.62 4.71 1.83
C MET A 93 -32.31 3.35 1.69
N LYS A 94 -31.58 2.29 2.01
CA LYS A 94 -32.16 0.95 2.15
C LYS A 94 -33.25 0.97 3.23
N SER A 95 -34.33 0.22 2.99
CA SER A 95 -35.53 0.26 3.85
C SER A 95 -35.20 -0.11 5.30
N GLU A 96 -34.31 -1.10 5.50
CA GLU A 96 -33.90 -1.62 6.79
C GLU A 96 -33.11 -0.56 7.56
N VAL A 97 -32.20 0.13 6.87
CA VAL A 97 -31.40 1.22 7.46
C VAL A 97 -32.30 2.39 7.81
N ARG A 98 -33.22 2.75 6.92
CA ARG A 98 -34.19 3.82 7.16
C ARG A 98 -35.05 3.54 8.38
N HIS A 99 -35.59 2.32 8.51
CA HIS A 99 -36.38 1.93 9.67
C HIS A 99 -35.56 1.98 10.96
N ALA A 100 -34.33 1.47 10.95
CA ALA A 100 -33.44 1.55 12.11
C ALA A 100 -33.17 3.01 12.54
N LEU A 101 -32.99 3.93 11.59
CA LEU A 101 -32.74 5.35 11.89
C LEU A 101 -34.01 6.08 12.39
N LEU A 102 -35.16 5.88 11.76
CA LEU A 102 -36.42 6.58 12.06
C LEU A 102 -37.07 6.17 13.39
N THR A 103 -36.62 5.09 14.02
CA THR A 103 -37.09 4.71 15.38
C THR A 103 -36.63 5.67 16.48
N THR A 104 -35.68 6.55 16.19
CA THR A 104 -35.04 7.42 17.19
C THR A 104 -35.57 8.86 17.22
N GLY A 105 -36.56 9.16 16.38
CA GLY A 105 -37.18 10.48 16.22
C GLY A 105 -37.78 10.62 14.82
N ARG A 106 -38.82 11.44 14.66
CA ARG A 106 -39.50 11.60 13.36
C ARG A 106 -38.77 12.54 12.40
N GLY A 107 -37.90 13.41 12.93
CA GLY A 107 -37.17 14.41 12.16
C GLY A 107 -38.02 15.57 11.66
N LEU A 108 -39.27 15.70 12.12
CA LEU A 108 -40.22 16.69 11.61
C LEU A 108 -40.08 18.06 12.28
N SER A 109 -39.42 18.13 13.44
CA SER A 109 -39.19 19.37 14.17
C SER A 109 -37.81 19.38 14.82
N LEU A 110 -37.38 20.56 15.29
CA LEU A 110 -36.14 20.73 16.04
C LEU A 110 -36.13 19.93 17.36
N ASP A 111 -37.31 19.76 17.96
CA ASP A 111 -37.54 19.09 19.23
C ASP A 111 -37.65 17.56 19.08
N ASP A 112 -37.98 17.07 17.88
CA ASP A 112 -38.05 15.65 17.52
C ASP A 112 -37.12 15.32 16.32
N PRO A 113 -35.79 15.52 16.43
CA PRO A 113 -34.86 15.23 15.35
C PRO A 113 -34.56 13.72 15.25
N ILE A 114 -34.22 13.24 14.05
CA ILE A 114 -33.67 11.89 13.85
C ILE A 114 -32.31 11.81 14.55
N LEU A 115 -32.09 10.83 15.42
CA LEU A 115 -30.83 10.64 16.12
C LEU A 115 -29.97 9.59 15.41
N LEU A 116 -28.86 10.02 14.79
CA LEU A 116 -27.94 9.07 14.18
C LEU A 116 -27.07 8.43 15.26
N ARG A 117 -27.32 7.15 15.57
CA ARG A 117 -26.53 6.36 16.53
C ARG A 117 -25.14 5.93 16.02
N LEU A 118 -24.84 6.23 14.77
CA LEU A 118 -23.58 5.86 14.14
C LEU A 118 -22.46 6.77 14.67
N SER A 119 -21.24 6.24 14.76
CA SER A 119 -20.03 6.99 15.13
C SER A 119 -19.55 7.93 14.01
N ILE A 120 -20.47 8.75 13.51
CA ILE A 120 -20.24 9.68 12.40
C ILE A 120 -20.09 11.09 12.95
N THR A 121 -19.19 11.86 12.35
CA THR A 121 -19.03 13.27 12.71
C THR A 121 -20.03 14.14 11.93
N THR A 122 -20.34 15.30 12.50
CA THR A 122 -21.17 16.32 11.83
C THR A 122 -20.59 16.70 10.45
N SER A 123 -19.26 16.76 10.30
CA SER A 123 -18.59 17.08 9.04
C SER A 123 -18.76 16.00 7.98
N GLN A 124 -18.60 14.72 8.36
CA GLN A 124 -18.81 13.59 7.44
C GLN A 124 -20.25 13.55 6.93
N PHE A 125 -21.23 13.77 7.80
CA PHE A 125 -22.63 13.81 7.37
C PHE A 125 -22.93 15.00 6.45
N ARG A 126 -22.34 16.18 6.71
CA ARG A 126 -22.43 17.32 5.78
C ARG A 126 -21.85 16.99 4.41
N TYR A 127 -20.75 16.26 4.34
CA TYR A 127 -20.18 15.79 3.08
C TYR A 127 -21.13 14.89 2.31
N LEU A 128 -21.78 13.93 3.00
CA LEU A 128 -22.79 13.07 2.40
C LEU A 128 -23.96 13.88 1.83
N VAL A 129 -24.54 14.78 2.63
CA VAL A 129 -25.67 15.62 2.21
C VAL A 129 -25.28 16.51 1.03
N HIS A 130 -24.09 17.12 1.08
CA HIS A 130 -23.60 17.96 -0.01
C HIS A 130 -23.40 17.16 -1.30
N ALA A 131 -22.78 15.98 -1.23
CA ALA A 131 -22.58 15.11 -2.37
C ALA A 131 -23.94 14.64 -2.93
N PHE A 132 -24.89 14.24 -2.09
CA PHE A 132 -26.24 13.86 -2.51
C PHE A 132 -26.98 14.98 -3.26
N LYS A 133 -26.83 16.24 -2.83
CA LYS A 133 -27.45 17.38 -3.51
C LYS A 133 -26.80 17.75 -4.85
N LYS A 134 -25.54 17.38 -5.06
CA LYS A 134 -24.71 17.88 -6.16
C LYS A 134 -24.28 16.81 -7.16
N TYR A 135 -24.43 15.52 -6.86
CA TYR A 135 -24.14 14.47 -7.84
C TYR A 135 -25.15 14.51 -9.00
N PRO A 136 -24.75 14.15 -10.22
CA PRO A 136 -23.38 13.83 -10.66
C PRO A 136 -22.51 15.07 -10.97
N SER A 137 -23.05 16.28 -10.84
CA SER A 137 -22.43 17.56 -11.26
C SER A 137 -21.32 18.10 -10.34
N LEU A 138 -20.84 17.31 -9.37
CA LEU A 138 -19.80 17.75 -8.44
C LEU A 138 -18.45 17.82 -9.15
N ASP A 139 -17.71 18.92 -8.98
CA ASP A 139 -16.38 19.09 -9.58
C ASP A 139 -15.36 18.17 -8.89
N ILE A 140 -15.12 17.01 -9.52
CA ILE A 140 -14.22 15.96 -9.04
C ILE A 140 -12.80 16.49 -8.79
N LYS A 141 -12.35 17.50 -9.54
CA LYS A 141 -10.98 18.04 -9.42
C LYS A 141 -10.78 18.85 -8.15
N LYS A 142 -11.85 19.40 -7.59
CA LYS A 142 -11.82 20.22 -6.36
C LYS A 142 -12.22 19.42 -5.13
N LEU A 143 -12.61 18.15 -5.29
CA LEU A 143 -13.11 17.33 -4.20
C LEU A 143 -11.96 16.80 -3.35
N PRO A 144 -11.84 17.19 -2.06
CA PRO A 144 -10.81 16.63 -1.18
C PRO A 144 -11.00 15.12 -1.00
N LEU A 145 -9.90 14.38 -0.88
CA LEU A 145 -9.96 12.93 -0.67
C LEU A 145 -10.77 12.54 0.57
N ASP A 146 -10.61 13.28 1.67
CA ASP A 146 -11.36 13.03 2.90
C ASP A 146 -12.89 13.13 2.69
N GLN A 147 -13.33 14.10 1.89
CA GLN A 147 -14.74 14.28 1.54
C GLN A 147 -15.24 13.14 0.65
N LEU A 148 -14.46 12.77 -0.38
CA LEU A 148 -14.79 11.65 -1.27
C LEU A 148 -14.90 10.33 -0.49
N PHE A 149 -13.94 10.05 0.38
CA PHE A 149 -13.89 8.82 1.17
C PHE A 149 -14.99 8.77 2.21
N SER A 150 -15.27 9.89 2.90
CA SER A 150 -16.42 9.99 3.81
C SER A 150 -17.74 9.74 3.08
N THR A 151 -17.88 10.29 1.87
CA THR A 151 -19.08 10.08 1.06
C THR A 151 -19.21 8.61 0.62
N ALA A 152 -18.12 7.98 0.20
CA ALA A 152 -18.11 6.56 -0.18
C ALA A 152 -18.44 5.65 1.00
N GLU A 153 -17.85 5.86 2.17
CA GLU A 153 -18.12 5.08 3.38
C GLU A 153 -19.56 5.24 3.86
N LEU A 154 -20.04 6.48 3.96
CA LEU A 154 -21.40 6.75 4.43
C LEU A 154 -22.46 6.30 3.43
N SER A 155 -22.24 6.48 2.12
CA SER A 155 -23.19 5.97 1.12
C SER A 155 -23.30 4.44 1.17
N PHE A 156 -22.20 3.73 1.43
CA PHE A 156 -22.23 2.29 1.70
C PHE A 156 -23.06 1.98 2.95
N GLN A 157 -22.72 2.63 4.07
CA GLN A 157 -23.36 2.43 5.37
C GLN A 157 -24.88 2.72 5.36
N PHE A 158 -25.31 3.76 4.64
CA PHE A 158 -26.71 4.13 4.50
C PHE A 158 -27.44 3.39 3.36
N GLY A 159 -26.73 2.58 2.56
CA GLY A 159 -27.36 1.83 1.47
C GLY A 159 -27.78 2.68 0.27
N ILE A 160 -27.18 3.86 0.07
CA ILE A 160 -27.58 4.82 -0.99
C ILE A 160 -26.92 4.42 -2.32
N SER A 161 -27.53 3.49 -3.05
CA SER A 161 -26.94 2.79 -4.20
C SER A 161 -26.41 3.71 -5.32
N GLN A 162 -27.10 4.81 -5.63
CA GLN A 162 -26.65 5.74 -6.68
C GLN A 162 -25.36 6.46 -6.29
N LEU A 163 -25.30 6.94 -5.04
CA LEU A 163 -24.16 7.66 -4.51
C LEU A 163 -22.96 6.72 -4.27
N GLN A 164 -23.23 5.47 -3.87
CA GLN A 164 -22.24 4.40 -3.80
C GLN A 164 -21.52 4.24 -5.15
N ARG A 165 -22.27 3.96 -6.23
CA ARG A 165 -21.73 3.78 -7.58
C ARG A 165 -20.90 5.00 -8.01
N TRP A 166 -21.48 6.19 -7.92
CA TRP A 166 -20.81 7.43 -8.28
C TRP A 166 -19.51 7.65 -7.49
N SER A 167 -19.52 7.40 -6.17
CA SER A 167 -18.35 7.65 -5.32
C SER A 167 -17.19 6.71 -5.62
N VAL A 168 -17.47 5.44 -5.96
CA VAL A 168 -16.45 4.46 -6.34
C VAL A 168 -15.87 4.79 -7.71
N GLU A 169 -16.71 5.07 -8.69
CA GLU A 169 -16.26 5.49 -10.03
C GLU A 169 -15.40 6.75 -9.95
N THR A 170 -15.83 7.72 -9.14
CA THR A 170 -15.07 8.94 -8.86
C THR A 170 -13.73 8.62 -8.20
N ALA A 171 -13.69 7.70 -7.22
CA ALA A 171 -12.44 7.27 -6.59
C ALA A 171 -11.50 6.58 -7.57
N VAL A 172 -12.01 5.75 -8.49
CA VAL A 172 -11.21 5.13 -9.55
C VAL A 172 -10.55 6.20 -10.42
N VAL A 173 -11.31 7.19 -10.88
CA VAL A 173 -10.79 8.28 -11.72
C VAL A 173 -9.74 9.11 -10.98
N VAL A 174 -10.06 9.55 -9.75
CA VAL A 174 -9.16 10.41 -8.95
C VAL A 174 -7.87 9.68 -8.58
N LEU A 175 -7.97 8.45 -8.08
CA LEU A 175 -6.83 7.71 -7.53
C LEU A 175 -5.93 7.13 -8.62
N ASN A 176 -6.46 6.85 -9.82
CA ASN A 176 -5.67 6.37 -10.97
C ASN A 176 -5.13 7.49 -11.88
N SER A 177 -5.47 8.74 -11.61
CA SER A 177 -4.90 9.86 -12.36
C SER A 177 -3.37 9.93 -12.24
N SER A 178 -2.70 10.45 -13.27
CA SER A 178 -1.24 10.64 -13.27
C SER A 178 -0.78 11.59 -12.16
N ARG A 179 -1.62 12.56 -11.78
CA ARG A 179 -1.43 13.47 -10.66
C ARG A 179 -2.26 13.03 -9.45
N THR A 180 -2.13 11.76 -9.10
CA THR A 180 -2.90 11.19 -7.98
C THR A 180 -2.62 11.92 -6.67
N PRO A 181 -3.66 12.29 -5.90
CA PRO A 181 -3.48 12.87 -4.58
C PRO A 181 -2.84 11.91 -3.57
N LEU A 182 -2.73 10.60 -3.90
CA LEU A 182 -2.01 9.62 -3.08
C LEU A 182 -0.50 9.87 -3.01
N ARG A 183 0.06 10.67 -3.93
CA ARG A 183 1.50 10.97 -3.95
C ARG A 183 1.98 11.63 -2.65
N SER A 184 1.15 12.46 -2.02
CA SER A 184 1.46 13.17 -0.77
C SER A 184 0.60 12.73 0.43
N ALA A 185 -0.25 11.72 0.25
CA ALA A 185 -1.17 11.23 1.26
C ALA A 185 -0.47 10.57 2.47
N SER A 186 -1.10 10.56 3.64
CA SER A 186 -0.61 9.77 4.79
C SER A 186 -0.96 8.28 4.66
N SER A 187 -0.33 7.42 5.47
CA SER A 187 -0.70 6.00 5.56
C SER A 187 -2.17 5.78 5.93
N GLU A 188 -2.78 6.69 6.70
CA GLU A 188 -4.21 6.64 7.04
C GLU A 188 -5.10 6.81 5.81
N ILE A 189 -4.76 7.75 4.93
CA ILE A 189 -5.50 7.98 3.68
C ILE A 189 -5.37 6.76 2.74
N PHE A 190 -4.20 6.13 2.67
CA PHE A 190 -4.02 4.87 1.94
C PHE A 190 -4.87 3.73 2.51
N ALA A 191 -4.85 3.56 3.84
CA ALA A 191 -5.68 2.57 4.54
C ALA A 191 -7.18 2.79 4.25
N ARG A 192 -7.64 4.05 4.29
CA ARG A 192 -9.03 4.40 4.00
C ARG A 192 -9.39 4.13 2.54
N ALA A 193 -8.51 4.47 1.60
CA ALA A 193 -8.69 4.19 0.18
C ALA A 193 -8.79 2.68 -0.10
N LEU A 194 -7.92 1.86 0.50
CA LEU A 194 -7.98 0.40 0.37
C LEU A 194 -9.23 -0.18 1.01
N ARG A 195 -9.65 0.33 2.17
CA ARG A 195 -10.91 -0.09 2.82
C ARG A 195 -12.09 0.16 1.90
N ILE A 196 -12.17 1.32 1.25
CA ILE A 196 -13.20 1.63 0.25
C ILE A 196 -13.13 0.61 -0.89
N ALA A 197 -11.95 0.42 -1.51
CA ALA A 197 -11.81 -0.54 -2.59
C ALA A 197 -12.25 -1.97 -2.18
N HIS A 198 -11.99 -2.37 -0.93
CA HIS A 198 -12.39 -3.67 -0.40
C HIS A 198 -13.90 -3.77 -0.11
N ILE A 199 -14.49 -2.77 0.57
CA ILE A 199 -15.94 -2.69 0.85
C ILE A 199 -16.75 -2.81 -0.44
N TYR A 200 -16.27 -2.20 -1.53
CA TYR A 200 -16.92 -2.22 -2.83
C TYR A 200 -16.47 -3.36 -3.76
N GLY A 201 -15.58 -4.25 -3.31
CA GLY A 201 -15.11 -5.40 -4.11
C GLY A 201 -14.30 -5.02 -5.36
N HIS A 202 -13.70 -3.84 -5.41
CA HIS A 202 -13.02 -3.31 -6.60
C HIS A 202 -11.53 -3.71 -6.65
N VAL A 203 -11.26 -4.95 -7.06
CA VAL A 203 -9.92 -5.58 -7.03
C VAL A 203 -8.84 -4.78 -7.77
N SER A 204 -9.14 -4.23 -8.95
CA SER A 204 -8.19 -3.44 -9.74
C SER A 204 -7.83 -2.10 -9.06
N LEU A 205 -8.77 -1.50 -8.34
CA LEU A 205 -8.53 -0.27 -7.58
C LEU A 205 -7.66 -0.59 -6.36
N SER A 206 -7.98 -1.67 -5.64
CA SER A 206 -7.15 -2.17 -4.54
C SER A 206 -5.71 -2.41 -4.98
N SER A 207 -5.51 -3.12 -6.10
CA SER A 207 -4.18 -3.42 -6.65
C SER A 207 -3.41 -2.14 -7.01
N SER A 208 -4.08 -1.16 -7.63
CA SER A 208 -3.48 0.13 -7.98
C SER A 208 -3.09 0.97 -6.75
N ILE A 209 -3.91 0.98 -5.70
CA ILE A 209 -3.60 1.68 -4.45
C ILE A 209 -2.45 0.99 -3.73
N GLN A 210 -2.44 -0.36 -3.66
CA GLN A 210 -1.33 -1.14 -3.10
C GLN A 210 -0.01 -0.82 -3.81
N ALA A 211 0.00 -0.83 -5.15
CA ALA A 211 1.20 -0.51 -5.92
C ALA A 211 1.76 0.88 -5.57
N LYS A 212 0.89 1.89 -5.44
CA LYS A 212 1.29 3.25 -5.04
C LYS A 212 1.81 3.31 -3.60
N TRP A 213 1.19 2.57 -2.68
CA TRP A 213 1.66 2.49 -1.29
C TRP A 213 3.05 1.85 -1.24
N LEU A 214 3.23 0.73 -1.94
CA LEU A 214 4.51 0.03 -2.07
C LEU A 214 5.61 0.92 -2.61
N THR A 215 5.35 1.67 -3.68
CA THR A 215 6.33 2.63 -4.22
C THR A 215 6.80 3.61 -3.14
N ARG A 216 5.87 4.17 -2.37
CA ARG A 216 6.20 5.15 -1.32
C ARG A 216 6.89 4.52 -0.11
N LEU A 217 6.56 3.28 0.24
CA LEU A 217 7.28 2.53 1.28
C LEU A 217 8.75 2.28 0.85
N HIS A 218 8.98 1.84 -0.39
CA HIS A 218 10.35 1.61 -0.90
C HIS A 218 11.17 2.90 -0.99
N TRP A 219 10.53 4.04 -1.20
CA TRP A 219 11.15 5.36 -1.15
C TRP A 219 11.30 5.93 0.27
N ARG A 220 10.89 5.19 1.29
CA ARG A 220 10.90 5.62 2.71
C ARG A 220 10.13 6.92 2.94
N GLU A 221 9.13 7.19 2.10
CA GLU A 221 8.24 8.34 2.25
C GLU A 221 7.07 8.07 3.20
N LEU A 222 6.85 6.80 3.56
CA LEU A 222 5.81 6.36 4.48
C LEU A 222 6.36 5.31 5.45
N PRO A 223 5.90 5.28 6.71
CA PRO A 223 6.29 4.26 7.67
C PRO A 223 5.74 2.88 7.27
N SER A 224 6.56 1.86 7.48
CA SER A 224 6.25 0.44 7.21
C SER A 224 5.17 -0.14 8.14
N VAL A 225 5.19 0.24 9.42
CA VAL A 225 4.32 -0.33 10.46
C VAL A 225 2.81 -0.19 10.17
N PRO A 226 2.26 1.00 9.82
CA PRO A 226 0.83 1.09 9.49
C PRO A 226 0.42 0.20 8.30
N ALA A 227 1.34 -0.02 7.34
CA ALA A 227 1.08 -0.91 6.22
C ALA A 227 1.06 -2.38 6.66
N ILE A 228 1.93 -2.81 7.58
CA ILE A 228 1.88 -4.14 8.20
C ILE A 228 0.53 -4.36 8.89
N LEU A 229 0.16 -3.47 9.81
CA LEU A 229 -1.08 -3.60 10.59
C LEU A 229 -2.33 -3.65 9.70
N PHE A 230 -2.34 -2.84 8.64
CA PHE A 230 -3.45 -2.82 7.71
C PHE A 230 -3.47 -4.06 6.80
N ALA A 231 -2.34 -4.41 6.20
CA ALA A 231 -2.25 -5.53 5.26
C ALA A 231 -2.53 -6.87 5.93
N ASP A 232 -2.09 -7.04 7.18
CA ASP A 232 -2.38 -8.22 8.01
C ASP A 232 -3.89 -8.36 8.25
N ARG A 233 -4.56 -7.27 8.67
CA ARG A 233 -6.01 -7.27 8.92
C ARG A 233 -6.87 -7.61 7.70
N TYR A 234 -6.42 -7.22 6.51
CA TYR A 234 -7.16 -7.41 5.25
C TYR A 234 -6.55 -8.48 4.35
N GLU A 235 -5.62 -9.29 4.88
CA GLU A 235 -4.95 -10.39 4.17
C GLU A 235 -4.29 -9.99 2.83
N LEU A 236 -3.77 -8.76 2.77
CA LEU A 236 -3.12 -8.22 1.56
C LEU A 236 -1.67 -8.71 1.48
N ARG A 237 -1.49 -10.01 1.20
CA ARG A 237 -0.19 -10.71 1.24
C ARG A 237 0.95 -9.98 0.53
N ASN A 238 0.68 -9.43 -0.66
CA ASN A 238 1.69 -8.70 -1.43
C ASN A 238 2.15 -7.43 -0.68
N LEU A 239 1.21 -6.61 -0.20
CA LEU A 239 1.53 -5.43 0.60
C LEU A 239 2.24 -5.82 1.91
N LEU A 240 1.77 -6.89 2.56
CA LEU A 240 2.29 -7.37 3.84
C LEU A 240 3.76 -7.82 3.74
N GLY A 241 4.10 -8.67 2.77
CA GLY A 241 5.47 -9.17 2.59
C GLY A 241 6.47 -8.05 2.31
N HIS A 242 6.08 -7.08 1.47
CA HIS A 242 6.88 -5.89 1.23
C HIS A 242 7.01 -4.99 2.47
N ALA A 243 5.93 -4.78 3.22
CA ALA A 243 5.96 -3.94 4.41
C ALA A 243 6.87 -4.56 5.50
N TYR A 244 6.81 -5.89 5.67
CA TYR A 244 7.74 -6.61 6.55
C TYR A 244 9.19 -6.50 6.09
N TYR A 245 9.46 -6.67 4.79
CA TYR A 245 10.80 -6.51 4.24
C TYR A 245 11.39 -5.12 4.56
N ILE A 246 10.61 -4.07 4.30
CA ILE A 246 11.05 -2.69 4.50
C ILE A 246 11.28 -2.42 5.99
N HIS A 247 10.36 -2.86 6.85
CA HIS A 247 10.51 -2.73 8.29
C HIS A 247 11.76 -3.44 8.82
N LEU A 248 12.02 -4.65 8.33
CA LEU A 248 13.19 -5.44 8.70
C LEU A 248 14.48 -4.73 8.31
N VAL A 249 14.57 -4.19 7.09
CA VAL A 249 15.71 -3.39 6.64
C VAL A 249 15.90 -2.15 7.52
N GLU A 250 14.83 -1.39 7.78
CA GLU A 250 14.86 -0.18 8.64
C GLU A 250 15.40 -0.50 10.04
N VAL A 251 14.91 -1.57 10.68
CA VAL A 251 15.36 -1.99 12.02
C VAL A 251 16.83 -2.41 12.01
N THR A 252 17.28 -3.10 10.95
CA THR A 252 18.70 -3.51 10.85
C THR A 252 19.65 -2.34 10.57
N GLU A 253 19.23 -1.34 9.79
CA GLU A 253 20.05 -0.16 9.49
C GLU A 253 20.18 0.79 10.68
N ALA A 254 19.09 1.01 11.43
CA ALA A 254 19.08 1.90 12.59
C ALA A 254 20.07 1.48 13.69
N LYS A 255 20.58 0.26 13.63
CA LYS A 255 21.45 -0.37 14.63
C LYS A 255 22.93 -0.30 14.28
N ILE A 256 23.33 0.24 13.13
CA ILE A 256 24.74 0.49 12.81
C ILE A 256 25.16 1.72 13.62
N PRO A 257 25.83 1.57 14.78
CA PRO A 257 26.25 2.72 15.56
C PRO A 257 27.39 3.36 14.79
N CYS A 258 27.22 4.61 14.35
CA CYS A 258 28.27 5.40 13.70
C CYS A 258 29.38 5.81 14.68
N SER A 259 29.71 4.99 15.68
CA SER A 259 30.77 5.28 16.64
C SER A 259 32.13 5.01 15.99
N PRO A 260 32.99 6.02 15.81
CA PRO A 260 34.27 5.83 15.12
C PRO A 260 35.41 5.27 15.98
N GLU A 261 35.23 5.02 17.28
CA GLU A 261 36.39 5.07 18.20
C GLU A 261 36.82 3.78 18.91
N GLU A 262 36.21 2.61 18.70
CA GLU A 262 36.68 1.40 19.39
C GLU A 262 37.02 0.25 18.44
N ASN A 263 38.31 -0.13 18.48
CA ASN A 263 38.95 -1.26 17.81
C ASN A 263 38.33 -2.61 18.24
N CYS A 264 37.07 -2.85 17.91
CA CYS A 264 36.40 -4.11 18.17
C CYS A 264 36.66 -5.08 17.01
N THR A 265 37.46 -6.11 17.28
CA THR A 265 37.60 -7.30 16.45
C THR A 265 36.31 -8.14 16.56
N THR A 266 35.25 -7.72 15.89
CA THR A 266 33.92 -8.33 15.99
C THR A 266 33.78 -9.55 15.07
N ASP A 267 33.71 -10.72 15.73
CA ASP A 267 33.19 -11.97 15.17
C ASP A 267 31.69 -11.81 14.80
N GLY A 268 31.28 -12.37 13.66
CA GLY A 268 29.97 -12.15 13.01
C GLY A 268 28.74 -12.69 13.76
N SER A 269 28.91 -13.14 15.00
CA SER A 269 27.89 -13.77 15.84
C SER A 269 26.95 -12.77 16.54
N GLN A 270 27.31 -11.49 16.67
CA GLN A 270 26.52 -10.50 17.44
C GLN A 270 25.23 -10.00 16.76
N SER A 271 25.14 -10.02 15.42
CA SER A 271 23.97 -9.52 14.70
C SER A 271 22.70 -10.37 14.94
N LEU A 272 22.88 -11.69 15.09
CA LEU A 272 21.82 -12.65 15.37
C LEU A 272 21.20 -12.49 16.76
N ALA A 273 22.05 -12.27 17.77
CA ALA A 273 21.61 -12.05 19.14
C ALA A 273 20.66 -10.86 19.22
N HIS A 274 20.88 -9.83 18.41
CA HIS A 274 20.17 -8.55 18.54
C HIS A 274 18.82 -8.47 17.82
N ILE A 275 18.61 -9.22 16.73
CA ILE A 275 17.26 -9.39 16.15
C ILE A 275 16.46 -10.35 17.01
N SER A 276 17.10 -11.43 17.49
CA SER A 276 16.49 -12.28 18.49
C SER A 276 16.13 -11.48 19.74
N GLU A 277 16.96 -10.52 20.16
CA GLU A 277 16.68 -9.64 21.29
C GLU A 277 15.53 -8.70 20.97
N TYR A 278 15.50 -8.02 19.81
CA TYR A 278 14.36 -7.20 19.40
C TYR A 278 13.03 -7.99 19.42
N CYS A 279 13.07 -9.26 19.03
CA CYS A 279 11.91 -10.17 19.09
C CYS A 279 11.61 -10.67 20.51
N ARG A 280 12.62 -10.78 21.39
CA ARG A 280 12.50 -11.27 22.78
C ARG A 280 12.24 -10.18 23.81
N VAL A 281 12.57 -8.91 23.52
CA VAL A 281 12.30 -7.80 24.43
C VAL A 281 10.78 -7.81 24.69
N PRO A 282 10.34 -7.94 25.95
CA PRO A 282 8.93 -7.82 26.31
C PRO A 282 8.39 -6.56 25.64
N PRO A 283 7.14 -6.53 25.15
CA PRO A 283 6.60 -5.35 24.50
C PRO A 283 6.77 -4.15 25.44
N SER A 284 7.83 -3.39 25.23
CA SER A 284 7.87 -2.01 25.64
C SER A 284 6.64 -1.39 24.98
N ALA A 285 5.96 -0.50 25.68
CA ALA A 285 4.73 0.14 25.21
C ALA A 285 4.87 0.85 23.84
N SER A 286 6.07 0.84 23.23
CA SER A 286 6.43 1.50 22.00
C SER A 286 6.41 0.63 20.73
N SER A 287 6.39 -0.71 20.78
CA SER A 287 6.30 -1.51 19.55
C SER A 287 4.87 -1.93 19.24
N PRO A 288 4.22 -1.32 18.22
CA PRO A 288 2.83 -1.59 17.87
C PRO A 288 2.61 -2.94 17.17
N LEU A 289 3.67 -3.72 16.89
CA LEU A 289 3.56 -5.02 16.24
C LEU A 289 3.19 -6.12 17.25
N THR A 290 2.25 -6.98 16.86
CA THR A 290 1.81 -8.14 17.65
C THR A 290 2.90 -9.21 17.74
N PRO A 291 2.86 -10.13 18.72
CA PRO A 291 3.81 -11.25 18.80
C PRO A 291 3.85 -12.11 17.53
N THR A 292 2.69 -12.34 16.91
CA THR A 292 2.59 -13.06 15.62
C THR A 292 3.34 -12.32 14.51
N GLN A 293 3.13 -11.01 14.37
CA GLN A 293 3.82 -10.18 13.37
C GLN A 293 5.35 -10.16 13.58
N ARG A 294 5.82 -10.17 14.83
CA ARG A 294 7.26 -10.28 15.16
C ARG A 294 7.83 -11.65 14.78
N THR A 295 7.05 -12.71 14.94
CA THR A 295 7.44 -14.06 14.54
C THR A 295 7.61 -14.15 13.02
N HIS A 296 6.69 -13.56 12.25
CA HIS A 296 6.81 -13.44 10.80
C HIS A 296 8.07 -12.66 10.38
N LEU A 297 8.37 -11.53 11.04
CA LEU A 297 9.61 -10.77 10.79
C LEU A 297 10.87 -11.60 11.03
N LEU A 298 10.90 -12.39 12.11
CA LEU A 298 12.03 -13.25 12.44
C LEU A 298 12.20 -14.38 11.41
N ALA A 299 11.09 -15.00 10.98
CA ALA A 299 11.10 -15.98 9.89
C ALA A 299 11.64 -15.37 8.59
N GLY A 300 11.17 -14.17 8.25
CA GLY A 300 11.66 -13.35 7.14
C GLY A 300 13.16 -13.12 7.18
N TYR A 301 13.68 -12.72 8.33
CA TYR A 301 15.12 -12.51 8.53
C TYR A 301 15.92 -13.77 8.22
N TYR A 302 15.60 -14.90 8.85
CA TYR A 302 16.32 -16.14 8.63
C TYR A 302 16.20 -16.63 7.18
N SER A 303 15.00 -16.54 6.60
CA SER A 303 14.72 -16.96 5.23
C SER A 303 15.53 -16.15 4.21
N LEU A 304 15.52 -14.82 4.31
CA LEU A 304 16.25 -13.92 3.40
C LEU A 304 17.76 -14.03 3.57
N THR A 305 18.27 -14.12 4.80
CA THR A 305 19.70 -14.33 5.05
C THR A 305 20.18 -15.68 4.51
N ALA A 306 19.42 -16.76 4.72
CA ALA A 306 19.75 -18.06 4.16
C ALA A 306 19.69 -18.05 2.62
N TYR A 307 18.71 -17.37 2.05
CA TYR A 307 18.57 -17.19 0.61
C TYR A 307 19.78 -16.44 0.02
N TRP A 308 20.20 -15.33 0.64
CA TRP A 308 21.41 -14.60 0.22
C TRP A 308 22.67 -15.46 0.30
N LYS A 309 22.86 -16.22 1.40
CA LYS A 309 24.00 -17.14 1.54
C LYS A 309 24.05 -18.17 0.41
N ARG A 310 22.90 -18.73 0.01
CA ARG A 310 22.83 -19.67 -1.13
C ARG A 310 23.17 -18.99 -2.46
N LEU A 311 22.65 -17.79 -2.70
CA LEU A 311 22.96 -17.04 -3.92
C LEU A 311 24.46 -16.73 -4.05
N ARG A 312 25.16 -16.44 -2.94
CA ARG A 312 26.60 -16.16 -2.99
C ARG A 312 27.44 -17.35 -3.51
N VAL A 313 27.01 -18.57 -3.21
CA VAL A 313 27.73 -19.79 -3.63
C VAL A 313 27.24 -20.34 -4.98
N SER A 314 26.02 -19.99 -5.39
CA SER A 314 25.41 -20.49 -6.62
C SER A 314 24.99 -19.32 -7.52
N PRO A 315 25.79 -18.97 -8.55
CA PRO A 315 25.42 -17.90 -9.48
C PRO A 315 24.10 -18.21 -10.20
N PRO A 316 23.26 -17.20 -10.49
CA PRO A 316 22.07 -17.40 -11.31
C PRO A 316 22.44 -17.92 -12.71
N PRO A 317 21.74 -18.93 -13.23
CA PRO A 317 22.00 -19.45 -14.58
C PRO A 317 21.57 -18.43 -15.65
N PHE A 318 22.23 -18.46 -16.80
CA PHE A 318 21.84 -17.67 -17.97
C PHE A 318 21.92 -18.51 -19.25
N GLN A 319 21.16 -18.11 -20.28
CA GLN A 319 21.07 -18.86 -21.53
C GLN A 319 22.23 -18.51 -22.48
N ARG A 320 22.66 -19.49 -23.27
CA ARG A 320 23.65 -19.29 -24.34
C ARG A 320 23.12 -18.30 -25.39
N TYR A 321 23.90 -17.26 -25.66
CA TYR A 321 23.64 -16.40 -26.82
C TYR A 321 23.86 -17.17 -28.12
N HIS A 322 23.00 -16.98 -29.11
CA HIS A 322 22.98 -17.80 -30.34
C HIS A 322 24.29 -17.75 -31.15
N ARG A 323 25.10 -16.70 -31.00
CA ARG A 323 26.41 -16.57 -31.66
C ARG A 323 27.60 -16.98 -30.80
N CYS A 324 27.38 -17.31 -29.53
CA CYS A 324 28.48 -17.71 -28.65
C CYS A 324 29.02 -19.08 -29.08
N THR A 325 30.29 -19.16 -29.44
CA THR A 325 30.95 -20.41 -29.86
C THR A 325 31.48 -21.21 -28.69
N ASN A 326 31.80 -20.56 -27.57
CA ASN A 326 32.38 -21.18 -26.38
C ASN A 326 31.61 -20.77 -25.10
N HIS A 327 30.43 -21.38 -24.92
CA HIS A 327 29.55 -21.06 -23.80
C HIS A 327 30.08 -21.57 -22.46
N ASP A 328 30.78 -22.72 -22.45
CA ASP A 328 31.37 -23.28 -21.23
C ASP A 328 32.41 -22.33 -20.63
N ARG A 329 33.23 -21.67 -21.49
CA ARG A 329 34.12 -20.59 -21.04
C ARG A 329 33.33 -19.42 -20.44
N CYS A 330 32.22 -19.01 -21.06
CA CYS A 330 31.38 -17.93 -20.53
C CYS A 330 30.80 -18.30 -19.15
N LEU A 331 30.36 -19.54 -18.96
CA LEU A 331 29.86 -20.05 -17.68
C LEU A 331 30.96 -20.08 -16.61
N ALA A 332 32.16 -20.54 -16.95
CA ALA A 332 33.31 -20.56 -16.03
C ALA A 332 33.71 -19.13 -15.60
N VAL A 333 33.79 -18.20 -16.55
CA VAL A 333 34.05 -16.78 -16.26
C VAL A 333 32.95 -16.21 -15.36
N TRP A 334 31.67 -16.47 -15.68
CA TRP A 334 30.55 -16.01 -14.87
C TRP A 334 30.63 -16.51 -13.44
N GLN A 335 30.87 -17.79 -13.22
CA GLN A 335 30.99 -18.39 -11.89
C GLN A 335 32.14 -17.78 -11.08
N LEU A 336 33.30 -17.59 -11.71
CA LEU A 336 34.45 -16.95 -11.09
C LEU A 336 34.13 -15.51 -10.68
N ARG A 337 33.62 -14.70 -11.61
CA ARG A 337 33.35 -13.27 -11.37
C ARG A 337 32.20 -13.04 -10.40
N TRP A 338 31.17 -13.89 -10.43
CA TRP A 338 30.10 -13.88 -9.42
C TRP A 338 30.64 -14.08 -8.00
N THR A 339 31.52 -15.08 -7.82
CA THR A 339 32.13 -15.38 -6.52
C THR A 339 32.95 -14.19 -6.02
N VAL A 340 33.72 -13.55 -6.91
CA VAL A 340 34.48 -12.33 -6.58
C VAL A 340 33.53 -11.20 -6.20
N ALA A 341 32.51 -10.92 -7.01
CA ALA A 341 31.53 -9.86 -6.77
C ALA A 341 30.81 -10.04 -5.42
N CYS A 342 30.40 -11.26 -5.08
CA CYS A 342 29.74 -11.60 -3.82
C CYS A 342 30.68 -11.61 -2.60
N SER A 343 31.99 -11.57 -2.82
CA SER A 343 33.02 -11.49 -1.78
C SER A 343 33.51 -10.06 -1.55
N GLN A 344 33.24 -9.15 -2.49
CA GLN A 344 33.56 -7.74 -2.31
C GLN A 344 32.77 -7.17 -1.12
N PRO A 345 33.37 -6.30 -0.30
CA PRO A 345 32.65 -5.61 0.76
C PRO A 345 31.50 -4.78 0.18
N CYS A 346 30.27 -5.09 0.57
CA CYS A 346 29.15 -4.20 0.28
C CYS A 346 29.36 -2.87 1.05
N PRO A 347 28.81 -1.74 0.55
CA PRO A 347 28.79 -0.52 1.32
C PRO A 347 28.26 -0.80 2.74
N PRO A 348 28.87 -0.22 3.79
CA PRO A 348 28.54 -0.55 5.18
C PRO A 348 27.06 -0.31 5.50
N ALA A 349 26.39 0.53 4.72
CA ALA A 349 24.98 0.85 4.82
C ALA A 349 24.01 -0.23 4.30
N ILE A 350 24.47 -1.37 3.75
CA ILE A 350 23.58 -2.43 3.21
C ILE A 350 23.59 -3.66 4.12
N PRO A 351 22.55 -3.89 4.95
CA PRO A 351 22.43 -5.07 5.81
C PRO A 351 22.42 -6.39 5.01
N GLU A 352 22.82 -7.51 5.63
CA GLU A 352 22.76 -8.84 4.98
C GLU A 352 21.36 -9.24 4.52
N VAL A 353 20.34 -8.79 5.25
CA VAL A 353 18.94 -9.08 4.96
C VAL A 353 18.38 -8.28 3.78
N ASP A 354 19.04 -7.19 3.37
CA ASP A 354 18.64 -6.38 2.22
C ASP A 354 19.12 -7.01 0.90
N VAL A 355 18.56 -8.19 0.60
CA VAL A 355 18.91 -8.98 -0.58
C VAL A 355 18.72 -8.18 -1.88
N LEU A 356 17.70 -7.31 -1.94
CA LEU A 356 17.40 -6.55 -3.14
C LEU A 356 18.49 -5.51 -3.46
N ARG A 357 18.94 -4.73 -2.46
CA ARG A 357 20.03 -3.76 -2.68
C ARG A 357 21.36 -4.45 -2.90
N ARG A 358 21.60 -5.59 -2.26
CA ARG A 358 22.81 -6.42 -2.50
C ARG A 358 22.87 -6.94 -3.93
N LEU A 359 21.78 -7.53 -4.43
CA LEU A 359 21.69 -7.95 -5.82
C LEU A 359 21.90 -6.78 -6.79
N LYS A 360 21.31 -5.61 -6.50
CA LYS A 360 21.53 -4.42 -7.33
C LYS A 360 22.99 -3.96 -7.29
N TRP A 361 23.63 -4.00 -6.14
CA TRP A 361 25.03 -3.65 -6.01
C TRP A 361 25.94 -4.63 -6.78
N VAL A 362 25.72 -5.95 -6.64
CA VAL A 362 26.43 -6.99 -7.42
C VAL A 362 26.22 -6.79 -8.92
N GLU A 363 24.98 -6.55 -9.36
CA GLU A 363 24.65 -6.26 -10.76
C GLU A 363 25.47 -5.07 -11.29
N ASN A 364 25.52 -3.97 -10.54
CA ASN A 364 26.26 -2.78 -10.94
C ASN A 364 27.78 -3.04 -10.97
N TRP A 365 28.30 -3.79 -10.00
CA TRP A 365 29.72 -4.17 -9.96
C TRP A 365 30.12 -5.00 -11.18
N LEU A 366 29.32 -6.02 -11.52
CA LEU A 366 29.55 -6.89 -12.69
C LEU A 366 29.43 -6.14 -14.02
N ARG A 367 28.60 -5.09 -14.10
CA ARG A 367 28.53 -4.22 -15.28
C ARG A 367 29.79 -3.37 -15.47
N SER A 368 30.46 -3.02 -14.39
CA SER A 368 31.70 -2.23 -14.40
C SER A 368 32.96 -3.10 -14.50
N ASP A 369 32.83 -4.42 -14.52
CA ASP A 369 33.93 -5.36 -14.54
C ASP A 369 34.46 -5.58 -15.96
N GLU A 370 35.59 -4.97 -16.29
CA GLU A 370 36.22 -5.05 -17.62
C GLU A 370 36.55 -6.49 -18.03
N LEU A 371 36.83 -7.38 -17.06
CA LEU A 371 37.13 -8.77 -17.34
C LEU A 371 35.93 -9.53 -17.88
N MET A 372 34.71 -9.15 -17.49
CA MET A 372 33.48 -9.73 -18.05
C MET A 372 33.39 -9.43 -19.55
N THR A 373 33.62 -8.16 -19.93
CA THR A 373 33.60 -7.72 -21.34
C THR A 373 34.73 -8.34 -22.15
N ALA A 374 35.91 -8.53 -21.56
CA ALA A 374 37.06 -9.11 -22.25
C ALA A 374 36.97 -10.63 -22.42
N CYS A 375 36.33 -11.35 -21.49
CA CYS A 375 36.38 -12.82 -21.43
C CYS A 375 35.08 -13.51 -21.86
N MET A 376 33.98 -12.78 -22.01
CA MET A 376 32.68 -13.33 -22.42
C MET A 376 32.23 -12.72 -23.75
N GLU A 377 31.50 -13.52 -24.54
CA GLU A 377 30.76 -13.00 -25.68
C GLU A 377 29.75 -11.96 -25.22
N SER A 378 29.60 -10.84 -25.94
CA SER A 378 28.76 -9.70 -25.52
C SER A 378 27.33 -10.10 -25.15
N GLY A 379 26.67 -10.94 -25.96
CA GLY A 379 25.32 -11.42 -25.68
C GLY A 379 25.24 -12.36 -24.48
N CYS A 380 26.29 -13.13 -24.18
CA CYS A 380 26.37 -13.96 -22.97
C CYS A 380 26.55 -13.09 -21.72
N TRP A 381 27.38 -12.05 -21.79
CA TRP A 381 27.55 -11.07 -20.71
C TRP A 381 26.23 -10.34 -20.40
N GLU A 382 25.54 -9.83 -21.41
CA GLU A 382 24.24 -9.18 -21.24
C GLU A 382 23.21 -10.13 -20.61
N GLY A 383 23.16 -11.39 -21.09
CA GLY A 383 22.30 -12.42 -20.53
C GLY A 383 22.61 -12.74 -19.06
N ALA A 384 23.89 -12.86 -18.71
CA ALA A 384 24.34 -13.11 -17.34
C ALA A 384 24.02 -11.94 -16.39
N VAL A 385 24.21 -10.70 -16.81
CA VAL A 385 23.83 -9.55 -15.97
C VAL A 385 22.31 -9.43 -15.86
N SER A 386 21.59 -9.69 -16.95
CA SER A 386 20.11 -9.66 -16.98
C SER A 386 19.49 -10.71 -16.05
N CYS A 387 20.10 -11.89 -15.90
CA CYS A 387 19.56 -12.91 -15.00
C CYS A 387 19.63 -12.48 -13.52
N VAL A 388 20.60 -11.64 -13.12
CA VAL A 388 20.63 -11.03 -11.77
C VAL A 388 19.40 -10.13 -11.55
N GLY A 389 19.04 -9.34 -12.57
CA GLY A 389 17.82 -8.53 -12.55
C GLY A 389 16.56 -9.41 -12.43
N SER A 390 16.53 -10.52 -13.15
CA SER A 390 15.43 -11.49 -13.12
C SER A 390 15.27 -12.13 -11.74
N VAL A 391 16.38 -12.51 -11.09
CA VAL A 391 16.37 -13.03 -9.70
C VAL A 391 15.89 -11.96 -8.72
N ARG A 392 16.31 -10.70 -8.87
CA ARG A 392 15.81 -9.61 -8.02
C ARG A 392 14.30 -9.44 -8.16
N ASP A 393 13.79 -9.48 -9.38
CA ASP A 393 12.36 -9.36 -9.65
C ASP A 393 11.58 -10.58 -9.12
N GLU A 394 12.20 -11.77 -9.15
CA GLU A 394 11.66 -12.98 -8.52
C GLU A 394 11.56 -12.84 -6.99
N VAL A 395 12.62 -12.37 -6.33
CA VAL A 395 12.60 -12.10 -4.88
C VAL A 395 11.48 -11.13 -4.55
N VAL A 396 11.36 -10.02 -5.31
CA VAL A 396 10.28 -9.03 -5.14
C VAL A 396 8.89 -9.68 -5.22
N ARG A 397 8.64 -10.48 -6.25
CA ARG A 397 7.33 -11.16 -6.44
C ARG A 397 7.03 -12.18 -5.34
N ASN A 398 8.08 -12.80 -4.79
CA ASN A 398 7.98 -13.87 -3.80
C ASN A 398 8.28 -13.39 -2.36
N LEU A 399 8.33 -12.08 -2.12
CA LEU A 399 8.70 -11.54 -0.79
C LEU A 399 7.80 -12.10 0.31
N GLY A 400 6.49 -12.21 0.08
CA GLY A 400 5.55 -12.76 1.04
C GLY A 400 5.95 -14.14 1.58
N HIS A 401 6.45 -15.02 0.71
CA HIS A 401 6.84 -16.39 1.07
C HIS A 401 8.01 -16.46 2.05
N HIS A 402 8.84 -15.42 2.12
CA HIS A 402 9.92 -15.38 3.11
C HIS A 402 9.38 -15.16 4.52
N PHE A 403 8.20 -14.55 4.67
CA PHE A 403 7.58 -14.22 5.96
C PHE A 403 6.48 -15.20 6.37
N ASP A 404 6.10 -16.14 5.51
CA ASP A 404 5.14 -17.18 5.84
C ASP A 404 5.74 -18.18 6.85
N LEU A 405 4.98 -18.52 7.90
CA LEU A 405 5.29 -19.66 8.77
C LEU A 405 4.72 -20.89 8.07
N GLY A 406 5.56 -21.54 7.26
CA GLY A 406 5.21 -22.74 6.50
C GLY A 406 4.88 -23.95 7.36
#